data_AF-A0A365YD60-F1
#
_entry.id   AF-A0A365YD60-F1
#
_cell.length_a   1.000
_cell.length_b   1.000
_cell.length_c   1.000
_cell.angle_alpha   90.00
_cell.angle_beta   90.00
_cell.angle_gamma   90.00
#
_symmetry.space_group_name_H-M   'P 1'
#
loop_
_entity.id
_entity.type
_entity.pdbx_description
1 polymer ?
#
loop_
_entity_poly.entity_id
_entity_poly.type
_entity_poly.pdbx_seq_one_letter_code
_entity_poly.pdbx_strand_id
1 'polypeptide(L)'
;MELGLELSDCAELVRITRNKVVESRHLGVAVVLDPSGQVAAVLGKPQARIFPRSALKPFQTIGSLRAGAQLSSQGTALACASHLGTFRHQRIAEQTLEAAGLGTTDLQCPSSWPGDSATRDAMNRQGLGPGRLAFNCSGKHAAFLNAAVHAGEPTGSYLSPGHPVQRAALDAMEEFCGPISFVGIDGCGAPAPQMSLLSLARGFGRLVSSTDPQAEQVVQSIRENPWAIRGEGSANTLVIERTGIIAKLGAEGVLAMGTPGGYSVALKMLDGSSRGTDLLALDLLASAGALGKEEHRQLRAALAPAASTPGARAAGLELAGRDFSGN
;
A
#
# COMPACT_ATOMS: atom_id res chain seq x y z
N MET A 1 20.30 2.62 18.50
CA MET A 1 19.37 1.98 17.53
C MET A 1 18.22 2.93 17.35
N GLU A 2 17.81 3.18 16.10
CA GLU A 2 16.58 3.93 15.87
C GLU A 2 15.40 3.05 16.29
N LEU A 3 14.57 3.55 17.20
CA LEU A 3 13.50 2.77 17.78
C LEU A 3 12.38 2.59 16.76
N GLY A 4 11.99 1.33 16.52
CA GLY A 4 10.77 0.99 15.80
C GLY A 4 9.55 1.00 16.72
N LEU A 5 8.41 0.56 16.22
CA LEU A 5 7.19 0.38 17.01
C LEU A 5 7.43 -0.60 18.17
N GLU A 6 7.13 -0.18 19.39
CA GLU A 6 7.23 -1.02 20.58
C GLU A 6 5.86 -1.51 21.07
N LEU A 7 5.86 -2.55 21.91
CA LEU A 7 4.64 -3.03 22.56
C LEU A 7 3.97 -1.93 23.39
N SER A 8 4.77 -1.07 24.05
CA SER A 8 4.28 0.03 24.89
C SER A 8 3.59 1.15 24.10
N ASP A 9 3.72 1.15 22.78
CA ASP A 9 3.04 2.09 21.87
C ASP A 9 1.69 1.56 21.39
N CYS A 10 1.44 0.26 21.53
CA CYS A 10 0.33 -0.42 20.88
C CYS A 10 -0.95 -0.39 21.74
N ALA A 11 -2.08 -0.29 21.07
CA ALA A 11 -3.39 -0.67 21.58
C ALA A 11 -3.81 -2.02 20.99
N GLU A 12 -4.82 -2.66 21.58
CA GLU A 12 -5.47 -3.79 20.93
C GLU A 12 -6.33 -3.30 19.78
N LEU A 13 -6.12 -3.85 18.57
CA LEU A 13 -6.79 -3.41 17.35
C LEU A 13 -7.82 -4.42 16.83
N VAL A 14 -7.49 -5.72 16.90
CA VAL A 14 -8.34 -6.80 16.38
C VAL A 14 -8.32 -7.99 17.33
N ARG A 15 -9.49 -8.54 17.63
CA ARG A 15 -9.63 -9.86 18.25
C ARG A 15 -10.20 -10.84 17.25
N ILE A 16 -9.59 -12.01 17.19
CA ILE A 16 -10.17 -13.17 16.52
C ILE A 16 -10.81 -14.01 17.60
N THR A 17 -12.08 -14.34 17.41
CA THR A 17 -12.81 -15.22 18.31
C THR A 17 -13.09 -16.55 17.64
N ARG A 18 -13.23 -17.61 18.44
CA ARG A 18 -13.79 -18.89 18.02
C ARG A 18 -14.72 -19.40 19.10
N ASN A 19 -15.95 -19.75 18.72
CA ASN A 19 -16.99 -20.13 19.68
C ASN A 19 -17.16 -19.08 20.81
N LYS A 20 -17.11 -17.78 20.44
CA LYS A 20 -17.19 -16.64 21.37
C LYS A 20 -16.03 -16.52 22.39
N VAL A 21 -14.96 -17.30 22.22
CA VAL A 21 -13.73 -17.19 23.02
C VAL A 21 -12.67 -16.48 22.20
N VAL A 22 -11.93 -15.54 22.79
CA VAL A 22 -10.81 -14.87 22.11
C VAL A 22 -9.69 -15.87 21.87
N GLU A 23 -9.43 -16.15 20.59
CA GLU A 23 -8.38 -17.07 20.11
C GLU A 23 -7.08 -16.31 19.80
N SER A 24 -7.17 -15.09 19.26
CA SER A 24 -6.00 -14.27 18.94
C SER A 24 -6.27 -12.78 19.17
N ARG A 25 -5.23 -12.06 19.55
CA ARG A 25 -5.24 -10.61 19.74
C ARG A 25 -4.15 -10.00 18.88
N HIS A 26 -4.52 -9.05 18.04
CA HIS A 26 -3.55 -8.29 17.26
C HIS A 26 -3.46 -6.88 17.84
N LEU A 27 -2.27 -6.56 18.34
CA LEU A 27 -1.92 -5.26 18.88
C LEU A 27 -1.30 -4.40 17.78
N GLY A 28 -1.46 -3.09 17.87
CA GLY A 28 -0.89 -2.17 16.90
C GLY A 28 -1.23 -0.72 17.18
N VAL A 29 -0.99 0.13 16.20
CA VAL A 29 -1.33 1.56 16.24
C VAL A 29 -2.19 1.90 15.05
N ALA A 30 -3.21 2.74 15.24
CA ALA A 30 -4.03 3.29 14.19
C ALA A 30 -4.31 4.77 14.44
N VAL A 31 -4.41 5.55 13.37
CA VAL A 31 -4.77 6.97 13.43
C VAL A 31 -5.62 7.36 12.24
N VAL A 32 -6.66 8.15 12.49
CA VAL A 32 -7.51 8.77 11.48
C VAL A 32 -7.31 10.28 11.53
N LEU A 33 -7.14 10.90 10.37
CA LEU A 33 -7.11 12.33 10.21
C LEU A 33 -8.37 12.81 9.48
N ASP A 34 -8.88 13.96 9.90
CA ASP A 34 -9.94 14.68 9.20
C ASP A 34 -9.38 15.46 7.99
N PRO A 35 -10.24 16.09 7.15
CA PRO A 35 -9.81 16.82 5.97
C PRO A 35 -8.92 18.05 6.27
N SER A 36 -8.93 18.55 7.51
CA SER A 36 -8.03 19.62 7.95
C SER A 36 -6.66 19.10 8.40
N GLY A 37 -6.47 17.77 8.42
CA GLY A 37 -5.26 17.10 8.88
C GLY A 37 -5.16 16.95 10.40
N GLN A 38 -6.23 17.23 11.14
CA GLN A 38 -6.30 17.03 12.59
C GLN A 38 -6.68 15.59 12.93
N VAL A 39 -6.26 15.12 14.10
CA VAL A 39 -6.54 13.74 14.54
C VAL A 39 -8.02 13.62 14.90
N ALA A 40 -8.76 12.82 14.13
CA ALA A 40 -10.16 12.49 14.37
C ALA A 40 -10.32 11.27 15.30
N ALA A 41 -9.41 10.29 15.20
CA ALA A 41 -9.38 9.12 16.07
C ALA A 41 -7.94 8.57 16.18
N VAL A 42 -7.63 7.96 17.33
CA VAL A 42 -6.31 7.37 17.58
C VAL A 42 -6.43 6.15 18.49
N LEU A 43 -5.67 5.10 18.17
CA LEU A 43 -5.49 3.90 18.96
C LEU A 43 -3.98 3.65 19.08
N GLY A 44 -3.43 3.68 20.29
CA GLY A 44 -1.98 3.61 20.53
C GLY A 44 -1.26 4.96 20.35
N LYS A 45 0.07 4.93 20.14
CA LYS A 45 0.90 6.15 19.95
C LYS A 45 1.23 6.37 18.47
N PRO A 46 0.59 7.32 17.77
CA PRO A 46 0.75 7.50 16.33
C PRO A 46 2.11 8.10 15.92
N GLN A 47 2.88 8.61 16.88
CA GLN A 47 4.25 9.09 16.68
C GLN A 47 5.26 7.93 16.56
N ALA A 48 4.86 6.69 16.87
CA ALA A 48 5.72 5.52 16.74
C ALA A 48 6.25 5.38 15.31
N ARG A 49 7.55 5.11 15.21
CA ARG A 49 8.25 5.03 13.93
C ARG A 49 8.12 3.64 13.33
N ILE A 50 7.78 3.60 12.05
CA ILE A 50 7.61 2.37 11.27
C ILE A 50 8.37 2.49 9.96
N PHE A 51 8.59 1.35 9.30
CA PHE A 51 8.79 1.34 7.86
C PHE A 51 7.43 1.14 7.19
N PRO A 52 6.88 2.13 6.46
CA PRO A 52 5.62 1.93 5.73
C PRO A 52 5.78 0.96 4.55
N ARG A 53 7.03 0.76 4.08
CA ARG A 53 7.38 -0.12 2.97
C ARG A 53 6.57 0.25 1.71
N SER A 54 5.94 -0.74 1.09
CA SER A 54 5.14 -0.56 -0.13
C SER A 54 3.96 0.42 -0.01
N ALA A 55 3.58 0.88 1.18
CA ALA A 55 2.59 1.95 1.33
C ALA A 55 3.07 3.29 0.71
N LEU A 56 4.38 3.48 0.53
CA LEU A 56 4.96 4.73 0.00
C LEU A 56 5.04 4.79 -1.53
N LYS A 57 4.64 3.72 -2.23
CA LYS A 57 4.76 3.65 -3.70
C LYS A 57 4.06 4.80 -4.44
N PRO A 58 2.90 5.31 -4.02
CA PRO A 58 2.31 6.50 -4.65
C PRO A 58 3.29 7.69 -4.68
N PHE A 59 3.99 7.96 -3.58
CA PHE A 59 4.97 9.05 -3.50
C PHE A 59 6.24 8.74 -4.31
N GLN A 60 6.67 7.47 -4.36
CA GLN A 60 7.75 7.03 -5.25
C GLN A 60 7.40 7.29 -6.72
N THR A 61 6.14 7.03 -7.11
CA THR A 61 5.65 7.28 -8.46
C THR A 61 5.59 8.77 -8.76
N ILE A 62 5.13 9.62 -7.83
CA ILE A 62 5.19 11.08 -7.96
C ILE A 62 6.64 11.52 -8.21
N GLY A 63 7.59 11.03 -7.41
CA GLY A 63 9.02 11.31 -7.61
C GLY A 63 9.54 10.88 -8.99
N SER A 64 9.18 9.68 -9.46
CA SER A 64 9.55 9.20 -10.80
C SER A 64 8.98 10.09 -11.91
N LEU A 65 7.71 10.48 -11.80
CA LEU A 65 7.05 11.36 -12.79
C LEU A 65 7.70 12.75 -12.81
N ARG A 66 7.99 13.32 -11.64
CA ARG A 66 8.73 14.59 -11.50
C ARG A 66 10.16 14.50 -12.05
N ALA A 67 10.78 13.31 -11.97
CA ALA A 67 12.08 13.02 -12.57
C ALA A 67 12.01 12.72 -14.08
N GLY A 68 10.84 12.86 -14.71
CA GLY A 68 10.68 12.76 -16.17
C GLY A 68 10.18 11.41 -16.69
N ALA A 69 9.76 10.48 -15.82
CA ALA A 69 9.15 9.23 -16.28
C ALA A 69 7.92 9.49 -17.16
N GLN A 70 7.86 8.82 -18.32
CA GLN A 70 6.71 8.83 -19.21
C GLN A 70 5.93 7.53 -19.05
N LEU A 71 4.85 7.57 -18.28
CA LEU A 71 4.05 6.41 -17.93
C LEU A 71 2.62 6.54 -18.47
N SER A 72 2.05 5.45 -18.97
CA SER A 72 0.61 5.37 -19.24
C SER A 72 -0.19 5.41 -17.93
N SER A 73 -1.52 5.60 -18.00
CA SER A 73 -2.40 5.50 -16.81
C SER A 73 -2.25 4.13 -16.12
N GLN A 74 -2.21 3.04 -16.90
CA GLN A 74 -1.94 1.69 -16.37
C GLN A 74 -0.54 1.53 -15.79
N GLY A 75 0.49 2.08 -16.44
CA GLY A 75 1.87 2.06 -15.94
C GLY A 75 2.03 2.84 -14.63
N THR A 76 1.35 3.98 -14.51
CA THR A 76 1.32 4.81 -13.30
C THR A 76 0.66 4.07 -12.14
N ALA A 77 -0.49 3.43 -12.38
CA ALA A 77 -1.17 2.61 -11.39
C ALA A 77 -0.30 1.41 -10.95
N LEU A 78 0.37 0.74 -11.90
CA LEU A 78 1.27 -0.37 -11.59
C LEU A 78 2.53 0.07 -10.82
N ALA A 79 3.05 1.27 -11.10
CA ALA A 79 4.15 1.84 -10.32
C ALA A 79 3.79 2.03 -8.85
N CYS A 80 2.52 2.36 -8.58
CA CYS A 80 1.96 2.47 -7.24
C CYS A 80 1.68 1.10 -6.59
N ALA A 81 1.71 0.00 -7.35
CA ALA A 81 1.13 -1.26 -6.95
C ALA A 81 2.01 -2.13 -6.04
N SER A 82 1.37 -3.05 -5.33
CA SER A 82 2.02 -4.25 -4.81
C SER A 82 1.31 -5.46 -5.40
N HIS A 83 1.40 -5.54 -6.73
CA HIS A 83 0.59 -6.43 -7.54
C HIS A 83 0.83 -7.91 -7.22
N LEU A 84 -0.08 -8.76 -7.71
CA LEU A 84 0.02 -10.22 -7.56
C LEU A 84 0.79 -10.90 -8.68
N GLY A 85 1.31 -10.14 -9.66
CA GLY A 85 2.18 -10.68 -10.70
C GLY A 85 1.41 -11.50 -11.75
N THR A 86 0.11 -11.24 -11.92
CA THR A 86 -0.67 -11.80 -13.03
C THR A 86 -0.04 -11.44 -14.38
N PHE A 87 -0.33 -12.20 -15.44
CA PHE A 87 0.19 -11.89 -16.79
C PHE A 87 -0.12 -10.44 -17.23
N ARG A 88 -1.30 -9.92 -16.87
CA ARG A 88 -1.66 -8.52 -17.13
C ARG A 88 -0.72 -7.54 -16.42
N HIS A 89 -0.37 -7.77 -15.16
CA HIS A 89 0.62 -6.94 -14.45
C HIS A 89 2.00 -7.03 -15.11
N GLN A 90 2.45 -8.24 -15.43
CA GLN A 90 3.76 -8.47 -16.05
C GLN A 90 3.87 -7.74 -17.40
N ARG A 91 2.81 -7.79 -18.22
CA ARG A 91 2.78 -7.12 -19.52
C ARG A 91 2.88 -5.60 -19.41
N ILE A 92 2.21 -4.98 -18.43
CA ILE A 92 2.31 -3.53 -18.22
C ILE A 92 3.71 -3.12 -17.74
N ALA A 93 4.33 -3.90 -16.85
CA ALA A 93 5.71 -3.65 -16.44
C ALA A 93 6.70 -3.78 -17.61
N GLU A 94 6.53 -4.80 -18.44
CA GLU A 94 7.32 -5.02 -19.65
C GLU A 94 7.16 -3.85 -20.65
N GLN A 95 5.92 -3.45 -20.96
CA GLN A 95 5.64 -2.31 -21.84
C GLN A 95 6.24 -1.00 -21.32
N THR A 96 6.27 -0.81 -19.99
CA THR A 96 6.88 0.38 -19.37
C THR A 96 8.40 0.41 -19.57
N LEU A 97 9.06 -0.76 -19.57
CA LEU A 97 10.48 -0.90 -19.89
C LEU A 97 10.74 -0.73 -21.39
N GLU A 98 9.96 -1.39 -22.24
CA GLU A 98 10.07 -1.32 -23.70
C GLU A 98 9.95 0.13 -24.19
N ALA A 99 9.04 0.91 -23.61
CA ALA A 99 8.86 2.32 -23.93
C ALA A 99 10.09 3.19 -23.61
N ALA A 100 10.98 2.73 -22.73
CA ALA A 100 12.25 3.37 -22.40
C ALA A 100 13.45 2.69 -23.11
N GLY A 101 13.22 1.77 -24.04
CA GLY A 101 14.28 1.01 -24.72
C GLY A 101 14.98 -0.01 -23.83
N LEU A 102 14.34 -0.46 -22.74
CA LEU A 102 14.89 -1.40 -21.76
C LEU A 102 14.20 -2.76 -21.82
N GLY A 103 14.84 -3.77 -21.24
CA GLY A 103 14.34 -5.13 -21.11
C GLY A 103 14.21 -5.59 -19.66
N THR A 104 13.74 -6.82 -19.49
CA THR A 104 13.55 -7.43 -18.16
C THR A 104 14.86 -7.64 -17.40
N THR A 105 15.99 -7.68 -18.09
CA THR A 105 17.34 -7.81 -17.53
C THR A 105 17.80 -6.56 -16.79
N ASP A 106 17.22 -5.39 -17.09
CA ASP A 106 17.53 -4.12 -16.40
C ASP A 106 16.88 -4.03 -15.02
N LEU A 107 15.86 -4.85 -14.75
CA LEU A 107 15.24 -4.91 -13.42
C LEU A 107 16.23 -5.50 -12.39
N GLN A 108 16.33 -4.82 -11.25
CA GLN A 108 17.15 -5.22 -10.12
C GLN A 108 16.31 -5.75 -8.94
N CYS A 109 14.97 -5.66 -9.01
CA CYS A 109 14.10 -6.31 -8.05
C CYS A 109 14.25 -7.84 -8.10
N PRO A 110 14.10 -8.56 -6.99
CA PRO A 110 14.26 -10.02 -6.95
C PRO A 110 13.39 -10.76 -7.99
N SER A 111 13.82 -11.96 -8.37
CA SER A 111 12.94 -12.88 -9.10
C SER A 111 11.94 -13.52 -8.13
N SER A 112 10.69 -13.68 -8.55
CA SER A 112 9.65 -14.30 -7.73
C SER A 112 8.63 -15.05 -8.58
N TRP A 113 7.94 -15.99 -7.96
CA TRP A 113 6.67 -16.48 -8.48
C TRP A 113 5.59 -15.39 -8.33
N PRO A 114 4.54 -15.40 -9.19
CA PRO A 114 3.34 -14.62 -8.95
C PRO A 114 2.74 -14.94 -7.57
N GLY A 115 2.25 -13.91 -6.89
CA GLY A 115 1.39 -14.08 -5.71
C GLY A 115 0.00 -14.59 -6.06
N ASP A 116 -0.44 -14.41 -7.30
CA ASP A 116 -1.67 -14.99 -7.83
C ASP A 116 -1.46 -16.48 -8.16
N SER A 117 -2.18 -17.36 -7.45
CA SER A 117 -2.04 -18.81 -7.59
C SER A 117 -2.45 -19.30 -8.98
N ALA A 118 -3.49 -18.71 -9.58
CA ALA A 118 -3.95 -19.11 -10.91
C ALA A 118 -2.89 -18.83 -11.99
N THR A 119 -2.25 -17.66 -11.94
CA THR A 119 -1.13 -17.31 -12.82
C THR A 119 0.07 -18.22 -12.56
N ARG A 120 0.44 -18.47 -11.30
CA ARG A 120 1.53 -19.39 -10.96
C ARG A 120 1.28 -20.78 -11.54
N ASP A 121 0.07 -21.32 -11.40
CA ASP A 121 -0.27 -22.64 -11.92
C ASP A 121 -0.26 -22.67 -13.46
N ALA A 122 -0.69 -21.58 -14.10
CA ALA A 122 -0.60 -21.44 -15.56
C ALA A 122 0.86 -21.38 -16.03
N MET A 123 1.72 -20.61 -15.35
CA MET A 123 3.16 -20.55 -15.64
C MET A 123 3.82 -21.92 -15.50
N ASN A 124 3.52 -22.65 -14.42
CA ASN A 124 4.01 -24.02 -14.22
C ASN A 124 3.60 -24.96 -15.36
N ARG A 125 2.33 -24.91 -15.81
CA ARG A 125 1.84 -25.72 -16.94
C ARG A 125 2.53 -25.37 -18.26
N GLN A 126 3.00 -24.14 -18.42
CA GLN A 126 3.73 -23.66 -19.60
C GLN A 126 5.25 -23.90 -19.50
N GLY A 127 5.75 -24.48 -18.39
CA GLY A 127 7.18 -24.66 -18.15
C GLY A 127 7.93 -23.36 -17.85
N LEU A 128 7.22 -22.29 -17.46
CA LEU A 128 7.81 -21.02 -17.08
C LEU A 128 8.26 -21.03 -15.61
N GLY A 129 9.38 -20.38 -15.32
CA GLY A 129 9.93 -20.22 -13.97
C GLY A 129 9.61 -18.88 -13.30
N PRO A 130 10.11 -18.62 -12.08
CA PRO A 130 9.98 -17.33 -11.43
C PRO A 130 10.72 -16.25 -12.25
N GLY A 131 10.18 -15.02 -12.24
CA GLY A 131 10.73 -13.91 -13.01
C GLY A 131 10.64 -12.57 -12.28
N ARG A 132 11.45 -11.60 -12.73
CA ARG A 132 11.47 -10.24 -12.15
C ARG A 132 10.17 -9.48 -12.44
N LEU A 133 9.53 -9.70 -13.59
CA LEU A 133 8.23 -9.09 -13.91
C LEU A 133 7.12 -9.53 -12.95
N ALA A 134 7.19 -10.76 -12.44
CA ALA A 134 6.21 -11.30 -11.49
C ALA A 134 6.41 -10.77 -10.06
N PHE A 135 7.57 -10.19 -9.75
CA PHE A 135 7.83 -9.59 -8.44
C PHE A 135 6.91 -8.39 -8.20
N ASN A 136 6.28 -8.31 -7.03
CA ASN A 136 5.24 -7.33 -6.69
C ASN A 136 5.65 -5.84 -6.74
N CYS A 137 6.93 -5.54 -6.95
CA CYS A 137 7.45 -4.19 -7.12
C CYS A 137 7.92 -3.90 -8.55
N SER A 138 7.76 -4.83 -9.50
CA SER A 138 8.31 -4.68 -10.85
C SER A 138 7.81 -3.41 -11.54
N GLY A 139 6.54 -3.03 -11.35
CA GLY A 139 6.01 -1.76 -11.85
C GLY A 139 6.73 -0.51 -11.31
N LYS A 140 7.04 -0.47 -10.01
CA LYS A 140 7.82 0.64 -9.42
C LYS A 140 9.23 0.69 -10.01
N HIS A 141 9.87 -0.46 -10.16
CA HIS A 141 11.21 -0.53 -10.73
C HIS A 141 11.23 -0.10 -12.20
N ALA A 142 10.23 -0.51 -12.98
CA ALA A 142 10.06 -0.05 -14.35
C ALA A 142 9.89 1.47 -14.42
N ALA A 143 9.12 2.07 -13.50
CA ALA A 143 8.98 3.52 -13.42
C ALA A 143 10.30 4.22 -13.05
N PHE A 144 11.10 3.67 -12.12
CA PHE A 144 12.41 4.25 -11.79
C PHE A 144 13.38 4.21 -12.96
N LEU A 145 13.41 3.09 -13.68
CA LEU A 145 14.24 2.91 -14.87
C LEU A 145 13.80 3.83 -16.01
N ASN A 146 12.49 3.93 -16.24
CA ASN A 146 11.92 4.84 -17.23
C ASN A 146 12.28 6.31 -16.90
N ALA A 147 12.19 6.72 -15.63
CA ALA A 147 12.66 8.03 -15.18
C ALA A 147 14.15 8.23 -15.44
N ALA A 148 14.99 7.25 -15.08
CA ALA A 148 16.44 7.33 -15.27
C ALA A 148 16.81 7.55 -16.74
N VAL A 149 16.19 6.81 -17.66
CA VAL A 149 16.40 6.99 -19.11
C VAL A 149 16.03 8.40 -19.57
N HIS A 150 14.84 8.89 -19.21
CA HIS A 150 14.38 10.20 -19.63
C HIS A 150 15.17 11.37 -19.01
N ALA A 151 15.74 11.15 -17.82
CA ALA A 151 16.65 12.10 -17.16
C ALA A 151 18.10 12.03 -17.70
N GLY A 152 18.43 11.06 -18.57
CA GLY A 152 19.80 10.85 -19.04
C GLY A 152 20.73 10.26 -17.97
N GLU A 153 20.18 9.55 -16.99
CA GLU A 153 20.88 9.04 -15.80
C GLU A 153 21.17 7.53 -15.90
N PRO A 154 22.21 7.02 -15.21
CA PRO A 154 22.59 5.61 -15.33
C PRO A 154 21.54 4.62 -14.82
N THR A 155 21.01 3.78 -15.71
CA THR A 155 20.05 2.73 -15.35
C THR A 155 20.65 1.63 -14.47
N GLY A 156 21.97 1.43 -14.47
CA GLY A 156 22.62 0.41 -13.66
C GLY A 156 22.68 0.69 -12.16
N SER A 157 22.48 1.95 -11.73
CA SER A 157 22.63 2.36 -10.33
C SER A 157 21.35 2.96 -9.73
N TYR A 158 20.20 2.81 -10.40
CA TYR A 158 18.92 3.44 -10.04
C TYR A 158 18.39 3.14 -8.63
N LEU A 159 18.87 2.10 -7.96
CA LEU A 159 18.50 1.77 -6.58
C LEU A 159 19.39 2.46 -5.53
N SER A 160 20.50 3.07 -5.95
CA SER A 160 21.42 3.74 -5.04
C SER A 160 20.71 4.94 -4.38
N PRO A 161 20.86 5.16 -3.05
CA PRO A 161 20.24 6.30 -2.38
C PRO A 161 20.64 7.66 -2.99
N GLY A 162 21.87 7.75 -3.51
CA GLY A 162 22.39 8.91 -4.22
C GLY A 162 22.01 8.97 -5.71
N HIS A 163 21.14 8.12 -6.22
CA HIS A 163 20.65 8.23 -7.59
C HIS A 163 19.58 9.33 -7.68
N PRO A 164 19.58 10.19 -8.71
CA PRO A 164 18.59 11.27 -8.87
C PRO A 164 17.13 10.81 -8.74
N VAL A 165 16.77 9.67 -9.34
CA VAL A 165 15.40 9.11 -9.20
C VAL A 165 15.03 8.77 -7.75
N GLN A 166 15.98 8.29 -6.94
CA GLN A 166 15.73 7.98 -5.54
C GLN A 166 15.65 9.26 -4.70
N ARG A 167 16.46 10.27 -5.01
CA ARG A 167 16.32 11.60 -4.40
C ARG A 167 14.95 12.20 -4.69
N ALA A 168 14.52 12.23 -5.94
CA ALA A 168 13.19 12.74 -6.31
C ALA A 168 12.06 11.99 -5.61
N ALA A 169 12.19 10.66 -5.43
CA ALA A 169 11.25 9.86 -4.67
C ALA A 169 11.25 10.20 -3.16
N LEU A 170 12.42 10.44 -2.56
CA LEU A 170 12.54 10.86 -1.16
C LEU A 170 12.01 12.28 -0.95
N ASP A 171 12.33 13.23 -1.84
CA ASP A 171 11.83 14.60 -1.78
C ASP A 171 10.29 14.63 -1.82
N ALA A 172 9.68 13.84 -2.73
CA ALA A 172 8.23 13.68 -2.77
C ALA A 172 7.67 13.06 -1.48
N MET A 173 8.37 12.13 -0.85
CA MET A 173 7.92 11.62 0.46
C MET A 173 8.04 12.65 1.56
N GLU A 174 9.10 13.46 1.60
CA GLU A 174 9.27 14.49 2.62
C GLU A 174 8.23 15.60 2.50
N GLU A 175 7.89 16.00 1.29
CA GLU A 175 6.82 16.96 1.01
C GLU A 175 5.47 16.49 1.54
N PHE A 176 5.09 15.24 1.25
CA PHE A 176 3.78 14.72 1.61
C PHE A 176 3.72 14.19 3.05
N CYS A 177 4.71 13.43 3.49
CA CYS A 177 4.70 12.74 4.79
C CYS A 177 5.43 13.53 5.89
N GLY A 178 6.24 14.53 5.54
CA GLY A 178 7.14 15.22 6.46
C GLY A 178 8.53 14.57 6.52
N PRO A 179 9.43 15.12 7.36
CA PRO A 179 10.87 14.85 7.29
C PRO A 179 11.23 13.38 7.53
N ILE A 180 12.21 12.89 6.77
CA ILE A 180 12.73 11.52 6.87
C ILE A 180 14.08 11.55 7.61
N SER A 181 14.15 10.92 8.79
CA SER A 181 15.39 10.88 9.57
C SER A 181 16.27 9.68 9.25
N PHE A 182 15.70 8.61 8.69
CA PHE A 182 16.40 7.35 8.45
C PHE A 182 15.92 6.67 7.20
N VAL A 183 16.86 6.08 6.48
CA VAL A 183 16.63 5.33 5.25
C VAL A 183 17.36 4.00 5.34
N GLY A 184 16.58 2.91 5.40
CA GLY A 184 17.08 1.55 5.28
C GLY A 184 17.01 1.04 3.85
N ILE A 185 17.10 -0.28 3.68
CA ILE A 185 16.97 -0.97 2.39
C ILE A 185 15.71 -1.84 2.38
N ASP A 186 14.90 -1.75 1.33
CA ASP A 186 13.72 -2.56 1.12
C ASP A 186 14.08 -3.97 0.61
N GLY A 187 13.19 -4.95 0.78
CA GLY A 187 13.34 -6.29 0.23
C GLY A 187 13.41 -6.32 -1.29
N CYS A 188 12.96 -5.24 -1.95
CA CYS A 188 13.13 -5.05 -3.40
C CYS A 188 14.49 -4.41 -3.77
N GLY A 189 15.29 -4.01 -2.79
CA GLY A 189 16.59 -3.34 -2.95
C GLY A 189 16.54 -1.80 -3.00
N ALA A 190 15.35 -1.20 -3.08
CA ALA A 190 15.20 0.26 -3.09
C ALA A 190 15.33 0.87 -1.67
N PRO A 191 15.62 2.17 -1.54
CA PRO A 191 15.57 2.88 -0.26
C PRO A 191 14.22 2.72 0.47
N ALA A 192 14.30 2.45 1.78
CA ALA A 192 13.16 2.26 2.67
C ALA A 192 13.18 3.28 3.81
N PRO A 193 12.55 4.46 3.66
CA PRO A 193 12.54 5.47 4.70
C PRO A 193 11.66 5.06 5.89
N GLN A 194 12.13 5.43 7.08
CA GLN A 194 11.38 5.32 8.32
C GLN A 194 10.64 6.63 8.59
N MET A 195 9.39 6.54 9.05
CA MET A 195 8.59 7.71 9.46
C MET A 195 7.59 7.32 10.54
N SER A 196 6.96 8.32 11.16
CA SER A 196 5.86 8.05 12.10
C SER A 196 4.61 7.55 11.37
N LEU A 197 3.76 6.79 12.06
CA LEU A 197 2.46 6.41 11.49
C LEU A 197 1.59 7.65 11.19
N LEU A 198 1.68 8.69 12.01
CA LEU A 198 1.03 9.98 11.79
C LEU A 198 1.50 10.65 10.50
N SER A 199 2.80 10.62 10.21
CA SER A 199 3.39 11.12 8.96
C SER A 199 2.82 10.41 7.74
N LEU A 200 2.69 9.08 7.81
CA LEU A 200 2.07 8.30 6.75
C LEU A 200 0.60 8.69 6.53
N ALA A 201 -0.19 8.83 7.60
CA ALA A 201 -1.58 9.26 7.48
C ALA A 201 -1.70 10.66 6.86
N ARG A 202 -0.84 11.61 7.27
CA ARG A 202 -0.78 12.95 6.67
C ARG A 202 -0.45 12.89 5.18
N GLY A 203 0.51 12.04 4.79
CA GLY A 203 0.87 11.83 3.39
C GLY A 203 -0.32 11.40 2.55
N PHE A 204 -1.14 10.46 3.03
CA PHE A 204 -2.32 10.01 2.30
C PHE A 204 -3.44 11.07 2.25
N GLY A 205 -3.64 11.83 3.33
CA GLY A 205 -4.60 12.95 3.34
C GLY A 205 -4.19 14.05 2.35
N ARG A 206 -2.90 14.40 2.31
CA ARG A 206 -2.34 15.35 1.33
C ARG A 206 -2.37 14.81 -0.09
N LEU A 207 -2.09 13.52 -0.30
CA LEU A 207 -2.12 12.88 -1.62
C LEU A 207 -3.48 13.08 -2.31
N VAL A 208 -4.57 12.80 -1.59
CA VAL A 208 -5.92 12.82 -2.17
C VAL A 208 -6.54 14.21 -2.25
N SER A 209 -5.95 15.21 -1.59
CA SER A 209 -6.35 16.62 -1.62
C SER A 209 -5.39 17.52 -2.39
N SER A 210 -4.31 16.95 -2.94
CA SER A 210 -3.28 17.70 -3.64
C SER A 210 -3.78 18.27 -4.95
N THR A 211 -3.31 19.47 -5.28
CA THR A 211 -3.43 20.09 -6.60
C THR A 211 -2.13 20.00 -7.40
N ASP A 212 -1.15 19.23 -6.92
CA ASP A 212 0.06 18.91 -7.69
C ASP A 212 -0.33 18.02 -8.89
N PRO A 213 0.02 18.38 -10.14
CA PRO A 213 -0.40 17.64 -11.32
C PRO A 213 0.03 16.16 -11.32
N GLN A 214 1.19 15.84 -10.74
CA GLN A 214 1.69 14.47 -10.69
C GLN A 214 0.97 13.65 -9.62
N ALA A 215 0.63 14.27 -8.50
CA ALA A 215 -0.23 13.66 -7.48
C ALA A 215 -1.64 13.40 -8.03
N GLU A 216 -2.24 14.36 -8.75
CA GLU A 216 -3.53 14.20 -9.42
C GLU A 216 -3.50 13.05 -10.44
N GLN A 217 -2.46 13.00 -11.30
CA GLN A 217 -2.26 11.92 -12.25
C GLN A 217 -2.16 10.56 -11.56
N VAL A 218 -1.43 10.47 -10.43
CA VAL A 218 -1.30 9.24 -9.64
C VAL A 218 -2.65 8.80 -9.08
N VAL A 219 -3.38 9.71 -8.42
CA VAL A 219 -4.70 9.42 -7.83
C VAL A 219 -5.68 8.98 -8.92
N GLN A 220 -5.74 9.69 -10.04
CA GLN A 220 -6.60 9.36 -11.17
C GLN A 220 -6.24 7.98 -11.75
N SER A 221 -4.96 7.73 -12.02
CA SER A 221 -4.50 6.46 -12.58
C SER A 221 -4.85 5.26 -11.70
N ILE A 222 -4.74 5.41 -10.37
CA ILE A 222 -5.13 4.37 -9.40
C ILE A 222 -6.64 4.12 -9.46
N ARG A 223 -7.47 5.17 -9.52
CA ARG A 223 -8.94 5.05 -9.58
C ARG A 223 -9.44 4.47 -10.90
N GLU A 224 -8.78 4.77 -12.01
CA GLU A 224 -9.09 4.22 -13.33
C GLU A 224 -8.64 2.76 -13.47
N ASN A 225 -7.59 2.34 -12.73
CA ASN A 225 -7.01 1.01 -12.83
C ASN A 225 -6.84 0.33 -11.45
N PRO A 226 -7.92 0.20 -10.65
CA PRO A 226 -7.82 -0.31 -9.28
C PRO A 226 -7.28 -1.75 -9.25
N TRP A 227 -7.61 -2.54 -10.26
CA TRP A 227 -7.13 -3.92 -10.44
C TRP A 227 -5.60 -4.03 -10.38
N ALA A 228 -4.86 -3.00 -10.80
CA ALA A 228 -3.41 -3.04 -10.87
C ALA A 228 -2.75 -3.04 -9.48
N ILE A 229 -3.42 -2.48 -8.45
CA ILE A 229 -2.84 -2.27 -7.12
C ILE A 229 -2.53 -3.58 -6.42
N ARG A 230 -3.49 -4.51 -6.42
CA ARG A 230 -3.37 -5.81 -5.75
C ARG A 230 -4.02 -6.96 -6.52
N GLY A 231 -4.44 -6.77 -7.77
CA GLY A 231 -5.19 -7.77 -8.53
C GLY A 231 -6.70 -7.69 -8.25
N GLU A 232 -7.48 -8.27 -9.15
CA GLU A 232 -8.94 -8.30 -9.08
C GLU A 232 -9.43 -9.02 -7.81
N GLY A 233 -10.54 -8.54 -7.23
CA GLY A 233 -11.15 -9.12 -6.03
C GLY A 233 -10.37 -8.95 -4.72
N SER A 234 -9.15 -8.41 -4.75
CA SER A 234 -8.37 -8.14 -3.53
C SER A 234 -8.96 -6.98 -2.73
N ALA A 235 -8.73 -6.97 -1.41
CA ALA A 235 -9.37 -6.00 -0.51
C ALA A 235 -9.12 -4.54 -0.89
N ASN A 236 -7.85 -4.15 -1.08
CA ASN A 236 -7.50 -2.79 -1.52
C ASN A 236 -8.15 -2.43 -2.87
N THR A 237 -8.16 -3.37 -3.82
CA THR A 237 -8.79 -3.19 -5.14
C THR A 237 -10.28 -2.90 -5.01
N LEU A 238 -11.01 -3.71 -4.24
CA LEU A 238 -12.45 -3.55 -4.02
C LEU A 238 -12.78 -2.23 -3.30
N VAL A 239 -11.94 -1.81 -2.35
CA VAL A 239 -12.09 -0.51 -1.69
C VAL A 239 -11.95 0.62 -2.71
N ILE A 240 -10.89 0.64 -3.52
CA ILE A 240 -10.68 1.68 -4.54
C ILE A 240 -11.83 1.69 -5.56
N GLU A 241 -12.16 0.52 -6.11
CA GLU A 241 -13.17 0.37 -7.16
C GLU A 241 -14.56 0.87 -6.74
N ARG A 242 -14.95 0.62 -5.49
CA ARG A 242 -16.31 0.92 -5.01
C ARG A 242 -16.47 2.32 -4.42
N THR A 243 -15.37 2.94 -3.96
CA THR A 243 -15.44 4.19 -3.17
C THR A 243 -14.58 5.32 -3.71
N GLY A 244 -13.62 5.02 -4.59
CA GLY A 244 -12.58 5.97 -4.98
C GLY A 244 -11.55 6.29 -3.88
N ILE A 245 -11.62 5.62 -2.71
CA ILE A 245 -10.58 5.70 -1.68
C ILE A 245 -9.28 5.14 -2.25
N ILE A 246 -8.18 5.89 -2.12
CA ILE A 246 -6.85 5.36 -2.42
C ILE A 246 -6.44 4.47 -1.26
N ALA A 247 -6.37 3.16 -1.47
CA ALA A 247 -5.99 2.17 -0.47
C ALA A 247 -4.68 1.49 -0.83
N LYS A 248 -3.71 1.48 0.11
CA LYS A 248 -2.39 0.90 -0.13
C LYS A 248 -1.85 0.15 1.07
N LEU A 249 -1.77 -1.17 0.92
CA LEU A 249 -1.04 -2.03 1.85
C LEU A 249 0.48 -1.78 1.81
N GLY A 250 1.11 -1.92 2.96
CA GLY A 250 2.55 -2.14 3.12
C GLY A 250 2.81 -3.54 3.67
N ALA A 251 4.06 -4.01 3.55
CA ALA A 251 4.48 -5.24 4.21
C ALA A 251 4.44 -5.07 5.74
N GLU A 252 4.49 -6.18 6.48
CA GLU A 252 4.48 -6.17 7.95
C GLU A 252 3.26 -5.44 8.53
N GLY A 253 2.05 -5.72 8.02
CA GLY A 253 0.80 -5.27 8.65
C GLY A 253 0.56 -3.76 8.61
N VAL A 254 1.12 -3.07 7.62
CA VAL A 254 0.86 -1.64 7.35
C VAL A 254 -0.30 -1.49 6.38
N LEU A 255 -1.18 -0.53 6.63
CA LEU A 255 -2.19 -0.09 5.68
C LEU A 255 -2.37 1.42 5.80
N ALA A 256 -2.49 2.10 4.67
CA ALA A 256 -2.88 3.51 4.62
C ALA A 256 -3.97 3.73 3.56
N MET A 257 -4.90 4.63 3.88
CA MET A 257 -5.99 5.02 2.99
C MET A 257 -6.19 6.53 3.01
N GLY A 258 -6.58 7.10 1.87
CA GLY A 258 -7.04 8.49 1.72
C GLY A 258 -8.36 8.53 0.97
N THR A 259 -9.37 9.21 1.52
CA THR A 259 -10.71 9.29 0.92
C THR A 259 -10.84 10.49 -0.02
N PRO A 260 -11.77 10.46 -0.99
CA PRO A 260 -12.04 11.63 -1.83
C PRO A 260 -12.41 12.89 -1.03
N GLY A 261 -12.96 12.73 0.18
CA GLY A 261 -13.30 13.84 1.08
C GLY A 261 -12.13 14.39 1.90
N GLY A 262 -10.90 13.90 1.70
CA GLY A 262 -9.71 14.39 2.41
C GLY A 262 -9.40 13.72 3.75
N TYR A 263 -10.25 12.80 4.21
CA TYR A 263 -9.93 11.98 5.39
C TYR A 263 -8.83 10.98 5.07
N SER A 264 -8.03 10.60 6.06
CA SER A 264 -7.06 9.53 5.91
C SER A 264 -6.99 8.65 7.14
N VAL A 265 -6.56 7.40 6.93
CA VAL A 265 -6.27 6.46 8.02
C VAL A 265 -4.96 5.77 7.73
N ALA A 266 -4.16 5.56 8.77
CA ALA A 266 -3.01 4.66 8.72
C ALA A 266 -3.02 3.74 9.94
N LEU A 267 -2.61 2.49 9.74
CA LEU A 267 -2.42 1.52 10.82
C LEU A 267 -1.17 0.66 10.61
N LYS A 268 -0.63 0.15 11.71
CA LYS A 268 0.43 -0.84 11.77
C LYS A 268 0.10 -1.89 12.83
N MET A 269 0.03 -3.15 12.44
CA MET A 269 -0.03 -4.29 13.37
C MET A 269 1.35 -4.63 13.88
N LEU A 270 1.55 -4.78 15.19
CA LEU A 270 2.84 -5.05 15.82
C LEU A 270 3.46 -6.36 15.30
N ASP A 271 2.64 -7.41 15.18
CA ASP A 271 3.02 -8.75 14.73
C ASP A 271 3.18 -8.89 13.21
N GLY A 272 2.97 -7.81 12.46
CA GLY A 272 3.06 -7.80 11.00
C GLY A 272 1.87 -8.45 10.27
N SER A 273 0.84 -8.89 11.00
CA SER A 273 -0.35 -9.51 10.41
C SER A 273 -1.16 -8.51 9.58
N SER A 274 -1.71 -8.94 8.45
CA SER A 274 -2.70 -8.16 7.68
C SER A 274 -4.15 -8.49 8.05
N ARG A 275 -4.37 -9.46 8.94
CA ARG A 275 -5.71 -9.97 9.25
C ARG A 275 -6.56 -8.88 9.92
N GLY A 276 -7.67 -8.53 9.28
CA GLY A 276 -8.61 -7.52 9.79
C GLY A 276 -8.21 -6.06 9.52
N THR A 277 -7.05 -5.81 8.90
CA THR A 277 -6.55 -4.44 8.68
C THR A 277 -7.48 -3.60 7.79
N ASP A 278 -7.91 -4.13 6.63
CA ASP A 278 -8.84 -3.42 5.74
C ASP A 278 -10.18 -3.11 6.43
N LEU A 279 -10.74 -4.08 7.16
CA LEU A 279 -12.01 -3.90 7.87
C LEU A 279 -11.89 -2.86 8.99
N LEU A 280 -10.81 -2.90 9.77
CA LEU A 280 -10.56 -1.90 10.82
C LEU A 280 -10.43 -0.49 10.23
N ALA A 281 -9.68 -0.34 9.14
CA ALA A 281 -9.52 0.95 8.48
C ALA A 281 -10.88 1.52 8.00
N LEU A 282 -11.71 0.67 7.38
CA LEU A 282 -13.05 1.07 6.94
C LEU A 282 -13.98 1.43 8.10
N ASP A 283 -13.95 0.65 9.20
CA ASP A 283 -14.77 0.92 10.39
C ASP A 283 -14.35 2.24 11.08
N LEU A 284 -13.04 2.51 11.15
CA LEU A 284 -12.51 3.78 11.68
C LEU A 284 -12.90 4.98 10.79
N LEU A 285 -12.78 4.85 9.47
CA LEU A 285 -13.20 5.89 8.52
C LEU A 285 -14.72 6.14 8.61
N ALA A 286 -15.54 5.09 8.67
CA ALA A 286 -16.98 5.22 8.82
C ALA A 286 -17.36 5.90 10.15
N SER A 287 -16.66 5.56 11.23
CA SER A 287 -16.88 6.17 12.56
C SER A 287 -16.50 7.66 12.58
N ALA A 288 -15.52 8.06 11.77
CA ALA A 288 -15.15 9.47 11.56
C ALA A 288 -16.07 10.21 10.57
N GLY A 289 -17.10 9.56 10.03
CA GLY A 289 -18.02 10.15 9.05
C GLY A 289 -17.48 10.22 7.62
N ALA A 290 -16.37 9.54 7.33
CA ALA A 290 -15.71 9.56 6.02
C ALA A 290 -16.30 8.58 5.00
N LEU A 291 -17.23 7.70 5.42
CA LEU A 291 -17.91 6.72 4.57
C LEU A 291 -19.41 6.67 4.86
N GLY A 292 -20.21 6.55 3.80
CA GLY A 292 -21.66 6.37 3.91
C GLY A 292 -22.01 5.04 4.57
N LYS A 293 -23.08 5.01 5.39
CA LYS A 293 -23.49 3.80 6.13
C LYS A 293 -23.76 2.59 5.23
N GLU A 294 -24.34 2.80 4.05
CA GLU A 294 -24.67 1.72 3.12
C GLU A 294 -23.42 1.19 2.40
N GLU A 295 -22.60 2.10 1.86
CA GLU A 295 -21.32 1.78 1.23
C GLU A 295 -20.40 1.01 2.20
N HIS A 296 -20.29 1.49 3.44
CA HIS A 296 -19.55 0.81 4.51
C HIS A 296 -20.04 -0.62 4.75
N ARG A 297 -21.36 -0.81 4.83
CA ARG A 297 -21.96 -2.14 5.05
C ARG A 297 -21.65 -3.09 3.90
N GLN A 298 -21.76 -2.62 2.66
CA GLN A 298 -21.52 -3.42 1.46
C GLN A 298 -20.06 -3.84 1.32
N LEU A 299 -19.11 -2.92 1.59
CA LEU A 299 -17.68 -3.25 1.62
C LEU A 299 -17.35 -4.24 2.72
N ARG A 300 -17.84 -4.01 3.94
CA ARG A 300 -17.61 -4.93 5.05
C ARG A 300 -18.11 -6.33 4.72
N ALA A 301 -19.27 -6.47 4.08
CA ALA A 301 -19.80 -7.75 3.64
C ALA A 301 -18.94 -8.40 2.54
N ALA A 302 -18.41 -7.62 1.59
CA ALA A 302 -17.57 -8.13 0.51
C ALA A 302 -16.17 -8.57 0.98
N LEU A 303 -15.64 -7.93 2.04
CA LEU A 303 -14.31 -8.20 2.59
C LEU A 303 -14.31 -9.20 3.74
N ALA A 304 -15.47 -9.43 4.37
CA ALA A 304 -15.61 -10.45 5.40
C ALA A 304 -15.32 -11.84 4.81
N PRO A 305 -14.49 -12.67 5.47
CA PRO A 305 -14.21 -14.02 4.99
C PRO A 305 -15.51 -14.82 4.85
N ALA A 306 -15.72 -15.45 3.69
CA ALA A 306 -16.85 -16.35 3.50
C ALA A 306 -16.69 -17.60 4.39
N ALA A 307 -17.59 -17.79 5.35
CA ALA A 307 -17.57 -18.93 6.26
C ALA A 307 -18.19 -20.18 5.60
N SER A 308 -17.41 -20.85 4.74
CA SER A 308 -17.84 -22.01 3.94
C SER A 308 -17.97 -23.32 4.73
N THR A 309 -17.32 -23.41 5.90
CA THR A 309 -17.34 -24.61 6.75
C THR A 309 -17.95 -24.31 8.13
N PRO A 310 -18.47 -25.33 8.85
CA PRO A 310 -18.93 -25.15 10.23
C PRO A 310 -17.85 -24.54 11.15
N GLY A 311 -16.59 -24.96 10.99
CA GLY A 311 -15.46 -24.39 11.75
C GLY A 311 -15.18 -22.92 11.41
N ALA A 312 -15.35 -22.53 10.14
CA ALA A 312 -15.21 -21.12 9.74
C ALA A 312 -16.36 -20.26 10.30
N ARG A 313 -17.58 -20.79 10.42
CA ARG A 313 -18.73 -20.08 11.00
C ARG A 313 -18.60 -19.86 12.51
N ALA A 314 -17.82 -20.69 13.19
CA ALA A 314 -17.51 -20.51 14.60
C ALA A 314 -16.52 -19.36 14.85
N ALA A 315 -15.80 -18.90 13.81
CA ALA A 315 -14.83 -17.84 13.93
C ALA A 315 -15.49 -16.45 13.80
N GLY A 316 -15.09 -15.52 14.65
CA GLY A 316 -15.47 -14.12 14.61
C GLY A 316 -14.27 -13.20 14.51
N LEU A 317 -14.53 -11.97 14.11
CA LEU A 317 -13.54 -10.90 14.05
C LEU A 317 -14.16 -9.66 14.68
N GLU A 318 -13.57 -9.22 15.78
CA GLU A 318 -13.99 -8.05 16.56
C GLU A 318 -12.95 -6.94 16.38
N LEU A 319 -13.43 -5.71 16.16
CA LEU A 319 -12.61 -4.53 15.85
C LEU A 319 -12.68 -3.48 16.95
N ALA A 320 -11.54 -2.87 17.25
CA ALA A 320 -11.46 -1.74 18.16
C ALA A 320 -12.36 -0.57 17.70
N GLY A 321 -12.97 0.13 18.67
CA GLY A 321 -13.88 1.26 18.42
C GLY A 321 -15.35 0.88 18.17
N ARG A 322 -15.66 -0.38 17.88
CA ARG A 322 -17.03 -0.89 17.70
C ARG A 322 -17.39 -2.04 18.63
N ASP A 323 -16.54 -3.05 18.65
CA ASP A 323 -16.84 -4.33 19.31
C ASP A 323 -16.19 -4.44 20.68
N PHE A 324 -15.17 -3.61 20.96
CA PHE A 324 -14.47 -3.62 22.26
C PHE A 324 -15.16 -2.79 23.33
N SER A 325 -16.15 -1.97 22.98
CA SER A 325 -17.03 -1.25 23.91
C SER A 325 -18.12 -2.17 24.47
N GLY A 326 -17.70 -3.30 25.02
CA GLY A 326 -18.54 -4.26 25.74
C GLY A 326 -18.32 -4.16 27.24
N ASN A 327 -18.76 -3.04 27.82
CA ASN A 327 -19.56 -2.97 29.06
C ASN A 327 -20.17 -1.57 29.17
#